data_AF-A0A849EV96-F1
#
_entry.id   AF-A0A849EV96-F1
#
_cell.length_a   1.000
_cell.length_b   1.000
_cell.length_c   1.000
_cell.angle_alpha   90.00
_cell.angle_beta   90.00
_cell.angle_gamma   90.00
#
_symmetry.space_group_name_H-M   'P 1'
#
loop_
_entity.id
_entity.type
_entity.pdbx_description
1 polymer ?
#
loop_
_entity_poly.entity_id
_entity_poly.type
_entity_poly.pdbx_seq_one_letter_code
_entity_poly.pdbx_strand_id
1 'polypeptide(L)'
;MAVHLYEDNALTQQVSEGDLSNPDDDIYNGTDGESKDKELFLANEQTTLAAPLASGETSLQLDQPRFANDQILIIGTEQMRIQTGGGTTTLGVERGYGGTTSAAHAAGASVYSGYDYTGLVVQPVDTDGSDESAWYALALTQAQLDTATPGAPLNLGDKAHDVTVSFWRRCRVPAGTAVQNKTDLKLQITGTENPIL
;
A
#
# COMPACT_ATOMS: atom_id res chain seq x y z
N MET A 1 2.54 -8.63 3.84
CA MET A 1 1.33 -7.90 4.26
C MET A 1 0.62 -7.53 2.98
N ALA A 2 -0.71 -7.65 2.91
CA ALA A 2 -1.45 -7.36 1.68
C ALA A 2 -1.81 -5.86 1.57
N VAL A 3 -0.93 -4.99 2.02
CA VAL A 3 -1.07 -3.53 1.99
C VAL A 3 0.23 -2.93 1.49
N HIS A 4 0.10 -1.94 0.62
CA HIS A 4 1.20 -1.37 -0.14
C HIS A 4 1.12 0.16 -0.13
N LEU A 5 2.29 0.78 -0.25
CA LEU A 5 2.44 2.22 -0.37
C LEU A 5 2.56 2.63 -1.83
N TYR A 6 1.98 3.76 -2.20
CA TYR A 6 1.97 4.30 -3.56
C TYR A 6 2.30 5.79 -3.56
N GLU A 7 2.91 6.27 -4.63
CA GLU A 7 3.25 7.68 -4.82
C GLU A 7 2.12 8.51 -5.45
N ASP A 8 1.06 7.85 -5.92
CA ASP A 8 -0.07 8.48 -6.60
C ASP A 8 -1.41 7.95 -6.10
N ASN A 9 -2.42 8.82 -6.11
CA ASN A 9 -3.78 8.47 -5.69
C ASN A 9 -4.46 7.44 -6.61
N ALA A 10 -3.98 7.26 -7.84
CA ALA A 10 -4.49 6.24 -8.75
C ALA A 10 -3.88 4.85 -8.48
N LEU A 11 -2.97 4.74 -7.51
CA LEU A 11 -2.34 3.50 -7.06
C LEU A 11 -1.58 2.76 -8.18
N THR A 12 -0.91 3.53 -9.04
CA THR A 12 -0.18 3.01 -10.20
C THR A 12 1.33 2.93 -9.99
N GLN A 13 1.87 3.73 -9.06
CA GLN A 13 3.29 3.85 -8.73
C GLN A 13 3.52 3.31 -7.32
N GLN A 14 3.57 1.98 -7.20
CA GLN A 14 3.81 1.29 -5.94
C GLN A 14 5.26 1.46 -5.48
N VAL A 15 5.47 1.90 -4.25
CA VAL A 15 6.78 1.94 -3.61
C VAL A 15 7.23 0.52 -3.27
N SER A 16 8.48 0.20 -3.58
CA SER A 16 9.09 -1.10 -3.34
C SER A 16 9.20 -1.47 -1.86
N GLU A 17 9.01 -2.74 -1.57
CA GLU A 17 9.01 -3.28 -0.20
C GLU A 17 10.33 -3.98 0.09
N GLY A 18 11.34 -3.22 0.49
CA GLY A 18 12.60 -3.75 1.01
C GLY A 18 13.62 -4.21 -0.04
N ASP A 19 13.27 -4.32 -1.33
CA ASP A 19 14.21 -4.65 -2.42
C ASP A 19 14.80 -3.42 -3.13
N LEU A 20 14.26 -2.23 -2.86
CA LEU A 20 14.69 -0.95 -3.41
C LEU A 20 14.62 -0.88 -4.94
N SER A 21 13.76 -1.67 -5.57
CA SER A 21 13.52 -1.62 -7.03
C SER A 21 12.76 -0.37 -7.48
N ASN A 22 11.94 0.20 -6.59
CA ASN A 22 11.19 1.45 -6.77
C ASN A 22 11.04 2.16 -5.41
N PRO A 23 12.12 2.65 -4.79
CA PRO A 23 12.07 3.27 -3.47
C PRO A 23 11.28 4.59 -3.51
N ASP A 24 10.90 5.12 -2.35
CA ASP A 24 10.39 6.50 -2.24
C ASP A 24 11.58 7.47 -2.35
N ASP A 25 12.06 7.68 -3.58
CA ASP A 25 13.25 8.48 -3.85
C ASP A 25 12.95 9.90 -4.33
N ASP A 26 13.96 10.74 -4.20
CA ASP A 26 14.03 12.06 -4.83
C ASP A 26 15.48 12.55 -4.84
N ILE A 27 15.79 13.42 -5.81
CA ILE A 27 17.08 14.08 -5.93
C ILE A 27 17.06 15.36 -5.10
N TYR A 28 17.95 15.45 -4.12
CA TYR A 28 18.05 16.62 -3.25
C TYR A 28 19.33 17.41 -3.49
N ASN A 29 19.22 18.73 -3.55
CA ASN A 29 20.34 19.66 -3.52
C ASN A 29 20.62 20.14 -2.10
N GLY A 30 21.46 19.41 -1.38
CA GLY A 30 21.85 19.75 -0.02
C GLY A 30 22.82 20.92 0.13
N THR A 31 23.25 21.59 -0.95
CA THR A 31 24.26 22.68 -0.89
C THR A 31 23.83 23.77 0.10
N ASP A 32 22.59 24.24 -0.04
CA ASP A 32 21.96 25.22 0.87
C ASP A 32 20.91 24.57 1.78
N GLY A 33 20.78 23.24 1.70
CA GLY A 33 19.69 22.47 2.27
C GLY A 33 18.44 22.54 1.38
N GLU A 34 17.65 21.47 1.41
CA GLU A 34 16.41 21.39 0.63
C GLU A 34 15.32 20.69 1.44
N SER A 35 14.06 21.04 1.18
CA SER A 35 12.93 20.29 1.68
C SER A 35 11.94 20.00 0.57
N LYS A 36 11.44 18.77 0.52
CA LYS A 36 10.38 18.37 -0.43
C LYS A 36 9.30 17.60 0.31
N ASP A 37 8.07 17.84 -0.11
CA ASP A 37 6.88 17.20 0.41
C ASP A 37 6.32 16.24 -0.64
N LYS A 38 5.88 15.06 -0.21
CA LYS A 38 5.21 14.07 -1.05
C LYS A 38 4.00 13.52 -0.28
N GLU A 39 2.86 13.43 -0.93
CA GLU A 39 1.72 12.66 -0.42
C GLU A 39 1.88 11.21 -0.85
N LEU A 40 1.67 10.30 0.09
CA LEU A 40 1.80 8.87 -0.11
C LEU A 40 0.50 8.19 0.27
N PHE A 41 0.17 7.11 -0.44
CA PHE A 41 -1.13 6.44 -0.36
C PHE A 41 -0.93 4.99 0.07
N LEU A 42 -1.60 4.58 1.14
CA LEU A 42 -1.57 3.23 1.68
C LEU A 42 -2.89 2.52 1.33
N ALA A 43 -2.80 1.45 0.55
CA ALA A 43 -3.97 0.71 0.06
C ALA A 43 -3.73 -0.80 0.11
N ASN A 44 -4.82 -1.58 0.13
CA ASN A 44 -4.73 -3.03 0.02
C ASN A 44 -4.19 -3.45 -1.36
N GLU A 45 -3.57 -4.62 -1.42
CA GLU A 45 -3.34 -5.34 -2.68
C GLU A 45 -4.67 -5.46 -3.43
N GLN A 46 -4.69 -5.01 -4.67
CA GLN A 46 -5.91 -4.90 -5.45
C GLN A 46 -5.66 -4.95 -6.96
N THR A 47 -6.71 -5.33 -7.68
CA THR A 47 -6.78 -5.25 -9.14
C THR A 47 -8.25 -5.18 -9.57
N THR A 48 -8.54 -5.43 -10.84
CA THR A 48 -9.88 -5.47 -11.40
C THR A 48 -10.13 -6.80 -12.10
N LEU A 49 -11.42 -7.15 -12.25
CA LEU A 49 -11.83 -8.27 -13.09
C LEU A 49 -11.57 -7.96 -14.56
N ALA A 50 -10.78 -8.80 -15.24
CA ALA A 50 -10.56 -8.69 -16.69
C ALA A 50 -11.79 -9.09 -17.52
N ALA A 51 -12.67 -9.92 -16.95
CA ALA A 51 -13.90 -10.38 -17.59
C ALA A 51 -15.04 -10.45 -16.56
N PRO A 52 -16.32 -10.37 -16.99
CA PRO A 52 -17.45 -10.57 -16.09
C PRO A 52 -17.40 -11.97 -15.46
N LEU A 53 -17.89 -12.08 -14.22
CA LEU A 53 -17.99 -13.32 -13.48
C LEU A 53 -19.45 -13.59 -13.13
N ALA A 54 -20.04 -14.65 -13.67
CA ALA A 54 -21.42 -15.04 -13.34
C ALA A 54 -21.50 -15.65 -11.93
N SER A 55 -22.69 -15.65 -11.30
CA SER A 55 -22.87 -16.07 -9.89
C SER A 55 -22.52 -17.53 -9.57
N GLY A 56 -22.43 -18.40 -10.58
CA GLY A 56 -22.02 -19.81 -10.40
C GLY A 56 -20.63 -20.15 -10.93
N GLU A 57 -19.92 -19.18 -11.51
CA GLU A 57 -18.59 -19.42 -12.07
C GLU A 57 -17.54 -19.45 -10.96
N THR A 58 -16.62 -20.40 -11.06
CA THR A 58 -15.49 -20.58 -10.12
C THR A 58 -14.14 -20.25 -10.75
N SER A 59 -14.14 -19.89 -12.04
CA SER A 59 -12.95 -19.39 -12.74
C SER A 59 -13.03 -17.87 -12.83
N LEU A 60 -12.13 -17.19 -12.15
CA LEU A 60 -12.06 -15.74 -12.03
C LEU A 60 -10.88 -15.23 -12.85
N GLN A 61 -11.13 -14.21 -13.69
CA GLN A 61 -10.11 -13.59 -14.55
C GLN A 61 -9.75 -12.19 -14.03
N LEU A 62 -8.48 -11.97 -13.70
CA LEU A 62 -7.96 -10.69 -13.20
C LEU A 62 -7.17 -9.95 -14.27
N ASP A 63 -7.13 -8.62 -14.17
CA ASP A 63 -6.26 -7.80 -15.02
C ASP A 63 -4.77 -7.93 -14.64
N GLN A 64 -4.46 -8.23 -13.38
CA GLN A 64 -3.09 -8.38 -12.88
C GLN A 64 -2.95 -9.60 -11.95
N PRO A 65 -1.82 -10.34 -12.00
CA PRO A 65 -1.58 -11.55 -11.20
C PRO A 65 -1.11 -11.21 -9.77
N ARG A 66 -1.96 -10.56 -8.98
CA ARG A 66 -1.58 -9.95 -7.69
C ARG A 66 -1.71 -10.88 -6.48
N PHE A 67 -2.55 -11.91 -6.55
CA PHE A 67 -2.94 -12.70 -5.37
C PHE A 67 -2.40 -14.13 -5.40
N ALA A 68 -2.19 -14.72 -4.23
CA ALA A 68 -1.69 -16.07 -4.02
C ALA A 68 -2.80 -17.06 -3.62
N ASN A 69 -2.53 -18.37 -3.71
CA ASN A 69 -3.45 -19.40 -3.21
C ASN A 69 -3.73 -19.19 -1.70
N ASP A 70 -4.89 -19.67 -1.27
CA ASP A 70 -5.41 -19.58 0.10
C ASP A 70 -5.75 -18.17 0.61
N GLN A 71 -5.46 -17.12 -0.15
CA GLN A 71 -5.93 -15.77 0.18
C GLN A 71 -7.44 -15.64 -0.05
N ILE A 72 -8.06 -14.74 0.73
CA ILE A 72 -9.43 -14.30 0.54
C ILE A 72 -9.44 -13.05 -0.33
N LEU A 73 -10.36 -13.00 -1.29
CA LEU A 73 -10.66 -11.86 -2.14
C LEU A 73 -12.02 -11.30 -1.80
N ILE A 74 -12.20 -10.00 -2.00
CA ILE A 74 -13.49 -9.33 -1.88
C ILE A 74 -13.83 -8.61 -3.18
N ILE A 75 -15.06 -8.83 -3.66
CA ILE A 75 -15.66 -8.10 -4.78
C ILE A 75 -17.06 -7.66 -4.37
N GLY A 76 -17.28 -6.36 -4.24
CA GLY A 76 -18.52 -5.82 -3.67
C GLY A 76 -18.72 -6.35 -2.25
N THR A 77 -19.78 -7.12 -2.02
CA THR A 77 -20.07 -7.75 -0.71
C THR A 77 -19.77 -9.25 -0.68
N GLU A 78 -19.18 -9.81 -1.74
CA GLU A 78 -18.86 -11.23 -1.82
C GLU A 78 -17.41 -11.48 -1.44
N GLN A 79 -17.19 -12.47 -0.57
CA GLN A 79 -15.87 -13.02 -0.30
C GLN A 79 -15.65 -14.30 -1.10
N MET A 80 -14.42 -14.51 -1.57
CA MET A 80 -14.01 -15.70 -2.30
C MET A 80 -12.66 -16.20 -1.81
N ARG A 81 -12.47 -17.52 -1.66
CA ARG A 81 -11.17 -18.11 -1.32
C ARG A 81 -10.47 -18.61 -2.57
N ILE A 82 -9.21 -18.23 -2.78
CA ILE A 82 -8.41 -18.74 -3.90
C ILE A 82 -7.99 -20.18 -3.61
N GLN A 83 -8.44 -21.12 -4.43
CA GLN A 83 -8.08 -22.54 -4.33
C GLN A 83 -6.88 -22.88 -5.23
N THR A 84 -6.82 -22.31 -6.44
CA THR A 84 -5.75 -22.57 -7.42
C THR A 84 -5.47 -21.35 -8.29
N GLY A 85 -4.31 -21.35 -8.97
CA GLY A 85 -3.94 -20.31 -9.94
C GLY A 85 -3.29 -19.06 -9.34
N GLY A 86 -3.03 -19.02 -8.03
CA GLY A 86 -2.32 -17.92 -7.39
C GLY A 86 -1.00 -17.56 -8.08
N GLY A 87 -0.73 -16.26 -8.18
CA GLY A 87 0.37 -15.69 -8.96
C GLY A 87 0.09 -15.61 -10.46
N THR A 88 -1.14 -15.87 -10.89
CA THR A 88 -1.57 -15.73 -12.29
C THR A 88 -2.84 -14.89 -12.41
N THR A 89 -3.23 -14.53 -13.64
CA THR A 89 -4.47 -13.80 -13.92
C THR A 89 -5.71 -14.70 -13.98
N THR A 90 -5.57 -16.03 -13.88
CA THR A 90 -6.69 -16.97 -13.86
C THR A 90 -6.71 -17.73 -12.55
N LEU A 91 -7.72 -17.47 -11.74
CA LEU A 91 -7.87 -18.08 -10.42
C LEU A 91 -9.04 -19.06 -10.40
N GLY A 92 -8.82 -20.22 -9.77
CA GLY A 92 -9.91 -21.09 -9.33
C GLY A 92 -10.31 -20.70 -7.91
N VAL A 93 -11.58 -20.33 -7.69
CA VAL A 93 -12.06 -19.80 -6.41
C VAL A 93 -13.23 -20.59 -5.82
N GLU A 94 -13.28 -20.64 -4.50
CA GLU A 94 -14.49 -20.94 -3.73
C GLU A 94 -15.32 -19.66 -3.60
N ARG A 95 -16.55 -19.69 -4.11
CA ARG A 95 -17.49 -18.56 -4.09
C ARG A 95 -18.30 -18.53 -2.79
N GLY A 96 -18.79 -17.36 -2.38
CA GLY A 96 -19.62 -17.24 -1.18
C GLY A 96 -18.90 -17.65 0.11
N TYR A 97 -17.58 -17.43 0.16
CA TYR A 97 -16.78 -17.72 1.35
C TYR A 97 -17.25 -16.87 2.54
N GLY A 98 -17.00 -17.31 3.77
CA GLY A 98 -17.48 -16.60 4.97
C GLY A 98 -19.01 -16.57 5.13
N GLY A 99 -19.75 -17.35 4.32
CA GLY A 99 -21.22 -17.29 4.31
C GLY A 99 -21.79 -16.12 3.49
N THR A 100 -20.95 -15.46 2.69
CA THR A 100 -21.42 -14.46 1.72
C THR A 100 -22.20 -15.11 0.58
N THR A 101 -22.98 -14.31 -0.16
CA THR A 101 -23.78 -14.82 -1.29
C THR A 101 -23.03 -14.62 -2.60
N SER A 102 -22.92 -15.68 -3.39
CA SER A 102 -22.33 -15.59 -4.73
C SER A 102 -23.13 -14.67 -5.65
N ALA A 103 -22.49 -13.62 -6.17
CA ALA A 103 -23.10 -12.61 -7.01
C ALA A 103 -22.51 -12.60 -8.43
N ALA A 104 -23.24 -12.03 -9.39
CA ALA A 104 -22.65 -11.72 -10.69
C ALA A 104 -21.87 -10.40 -10.59
N HIS A 105 -20.67 -10.36 -11.17
CA HIS A 105 -19.80 -9.18 -11.18
C HIS A 105 -19.45 -8.80 -12.62
N ALA A 106 -19.38 -7.50 -12.90
CA ALA A 106 -19.00 -7.00 -14.22
C ALA A 106 -17.47 -6.99 -14.39
N ALA A 107 -17.00 -6.99 -15.65
CA ALA A 107 -15.62 -6.64 -15.94
C ALA A 107 -15.31 -5.23 -15.41
N GLY A 108 -14.09 -5.03 -14.94
CA GLY A 108 -13.65 -3.80 -14.28
C GLY A 108 -14.08 -3.67 -12.82
N ALA A 109 -14.82 -4.63 -12.25
CA ALA A 109 -15.12 -4.62 -10.82
C ALA A 109 -13.83 -4.75 -10.00
N SER A 110 -13.68 -3.92 -8.97
CA SER A 110 -12.53 -3.95 -8.07
C SER A 110 -12.47 -5.27 -7.30
N VAL A 111 -11.26 -5.82 -7.19
CA VAL A 111 -10.93 -7.02 -6.43
C VAL A 111 -9.90 -6.64 -5.40
N TYR A 112 -10.24 -6.78 -4.12
CA TYR A 112 -9.35 -6.46 -3.00
C TYR A 112 -8.88 -7.73 -2.30
N SER A 113 -7.67 -7.69 -1.72
CA SER A 113 -7.31 -8.64 -0.66
C SER A 113 -8.25 -8.48 0.54
N GLY A 114 -8.73 -9.60 1.08
CA GLY A 114 -9.75 -9.67 2.12
C GLY A 114 -9.23 -9.41 3.53
N TYR A 115 -8.56 -8.29 3.74
CA TYR A 115 -8.01 -7.90 5.05
C TYR A 115 -8.40 -6.47 5.41
N ASP A 116 -8.93 -6.29 6.62
CA ASP A 116 -8.99 -5.01 7.29
C ASP A 116 -7.75 -4.84 8.17
N TYR A 117 -7.36 -3.59 8.45
CA TYR A 117 -6.18 -3.30 9.25
C TYR A 117 -6.55 -2.47 10.47
N THR A 118 -5.93 -2.79 11.60
CA THR A 118 -6.09 -2.04 12.84
C THR A 118 -4.77 -1.54 13.37
N GLY A 119 -4.80 -0.32 13.92
CA GLY A 119 -3.65 0.33 14.54
C GLY A 119 -2.45 0.50 13.60
N LEU A 120 -2.69 0.92 12.36
CA LEU A 120 -1.61 1.16 11.41
C LEU A 120 -0.72 2.32 11.88
N VAL A 121 0.58 2.10 11.85
CA VAL A 121 1.60 3.10 12.17
C VAL A 121 2.68 3.05 11.09
N VAL A 122 3.08 4.21 10.60
CA VAL A 122 4.22 4.37 9.69
C VAL A 122 5.37 5.06 10.41
N GLN A 123 6.59 4.57 10.22
CA GLN A 123 7.80 5.08 10.86
C GLN A 123 8.92 5.25 9.83
N PRO A 124 9.64 6.39 9.80
CA PRO A 124 10.88 6.51 9.05
C PRO A 124 11.96 5.61 9.66
N VAL A 125 12.64 4.83 8.83
CA VAL A 125 13.73 3.95 9.24
C VAL A 125 14.89 4.14 8.26
N ASP A 126 16.08 4.29 8.83
CA ASP A 126 17.32 4.21 8.09
C ASP A 126 18.15 3.05 8.67
N THR A 127 18.53 2.11 7.81
CA THR A 127 19.33 0.94 8.20
C THR A 127 20.73 0.95 7.59
N ASP A 128 21.03 1.93 6.73
CA ASP A 128 22.18 1.91 5.86
C ASP A 128 23.10 3.11 6.17
N GLY A 129 24.14 2.88 6.97
CA GLY A 129 25.09 3.94 7.32
C GLY A 129 24.73 4.69 8.60
N SER A 130 24.77 6.03 8.56
CA SER A 130 24.39 6.88 9.71
C SER A 130 22.90 7.14 9.68
N ASP A 131 22.22 6.99 10.83
CA ASP A 131 20.77 7.19 10.90
C ASP A 131 20.31 8.59 10.49
N GLU A 132 19.65 8.65 9.34
CA GLU A 132 19.04 9.84 8.75
C GLU A 132 17.51 9.82 8.84
N SER A 133 16.91 8.92 9.64
CA SER A 133 15.44 8.84 9.82
C SER A 133 14.81 10.18 10.24
N ALA A 134 15.55 11.01 10.98
CA ALA A 134 15.16 12.37 11.36
C ALA A 134 15.08 13.37 10.19
N TRP A 135 15.48 12.99 8.97
CA TRP A 135 15.27 13.81 7.78
C TRP A 135 13.81 13.76 7.34
N TYR A 136 13.06 12.73 7.72
CA TYR A 136 11.65 12.60 7.42
C TYR A 136 10.79 13.12 8.56
N ALA A 137 9.80 13.96 8.22
CA ALA A 137 8.68 14.29 9.09
C ALA A 137 7.39 13.80 8.43
N LEU A 138 6.51 13.17 9.21
CA LEU A 138 5.27 12.58 8.73
C LEU A 138 4.06 13.28 9.34
N ALA A 139 3.00 13.49 8.56
CA ALA A 139 1.76 14.07 9.04
C ALA A 139 0.53 13.63 8.21
N LEU A 140 -0.68 13.73 8.77
CA LEU A 140 -1.91 13.40 8.04
C LEU A 140 -2.28 14.45 6.98
N THR A 141 -1.78 15.68 7.12
CA THR A 141 -2.01 16.77 6.16
C THR A 141 -0.72 17.51 5.88
N GLN A 142 -0.62 18.11 4.70
CA GLN A 142 0.57 18.87 4.32
C GLN A 142 0.90 20.00 5.31
N ALA A 143 -0.11 20.74 5.78
CA ALA A 143 0.10 21.85 6.73
C ALA A 143 0.68 21.39 8.08
N GLN A 144 0.36 20.17 8.52
CA GLN A 144 0.87 19.63 9.78
C GLN A 144 2.37 19.28 9.73
N LEU A 145 2.97 19.15 8.53
CA LEU A 145 4.41 18.92 8.35
C LEU A 145 5.27 20.06 8.93
N ASP A 146 4.71 21.26 9.09
CA ASP A 146 5.41 22.41 9.67
C ASP A 146 5.65 22.24 11.19
N THR A 147 4.82 21.43 11.84
CA THR A 147 4.87 21.18 13.29
C THR A 147 5.17 19.72 13.65
N ALA A 148 5.24 18.83 12.66
CA ALA A 148 5.56 17.42 12.85
C ALA A 148 6.97 17.26 13.42
N THR A 149 7.13 16.32 14.35
CA THR A 149 8.44 16.00 14.93
C THR A 149 9.22 15.13 13.95
N PRO A 150 10.41 15.55 13.48
CA PRO A 150 11.19 14.73 12.55
C PRO A 150 11.61 13.38 13.18
N GLY A 151 11.59 12.31 12.37
CA GLY A 151 11.86 10.93 12.79
C GLY A 151 10.76 10.27 13.60
N ALA A 152 9.70 11.00 13.98
CA ALA A 152 8.61 10.43 14.78
C ALA A 152 7.69 9.54 13.93
N PRO A 153 7.17 8.43 14.50
CA PRO A 153 6.15 7.64 13.84
C PRO A 153 4.83 8.40 13.72
N LEU A 154 4.06 8.09 12.69
CA LEU A 154 2.71 8.61 12.46
C LEU A 154 1.68 7.49 12.58
N ASN A 155 0.68 7.70 13.43
CA ASN A 155 -0.46 6.80 13.55
C ASN A 155 -1.48 7.09 12.43
N LEU A 156 -1.79 6.08 11.62
CA LEU A 156 -2.75 6.12 10.52
C LEU A 156 -4.13 5.57 10.94
N GLY A 157 -4.22 4.91 12.10
CA GLY A 157 -5.45 4.37 12.65
C GLY A 157 -5.88 3.06 11.98
N ASP A 158 -7.19 2.81 12.01
CA ASP A 158 -7.80 1.63 11.41
C ASP A 158 -8.17 1.92 9.95
N LYS A 159 -8.12 0.89 9.10
CA LYS A 159 -8.38 0.99 7.66
C LYS A 159 -9.17 -0.24 7.21
N ALA A 160 -10.32 0.00 6.57
CA ALA A 160 -11.05 -1.04 5.87
C ALA A 160 -10.36 -1.42 4.54
N HIS A 161 -10.58 -2.64 4.06
CA HIS A 161 -9.97 -3.17 2.83
C HIS A 161 -10.14 -2.27 1.59
N ASP A 162 -11.30 -1.62 1.44
CA ASP A 162 -11.69 -0.80 0.30
C ASP A 162 -11.37 0.71 0.46
N VAL A 163 -10.79 1.10 1.59
CA VAL A 163 -10.43 2.49 1.88
C VAL A 163 -8.94 2.71 1.64
N THR A 164 -8.56 3.70 0.83
CA THR A 164 -7.19 4.19 0.76
C THR A 164 -6.97 5.25 1.85
N VAL A 165 -5.87 5.14 2.60
CA VAL A 165 -5.43 6.17 3.56
C VAL A 165 -4.24 6.90 2.97
N SER A 166 -4.23 8.23 2.99
CA SER A 166 -3.06 9.01 2.61
C SER A 166 -2.39 9.67 3.81
N PHE A 167 -1.11 9.96 3.67
CA PHE A 167 -0.35 10.80 4.58
C PHE A 167 0.72 11.56 3.82
N TRP A 168 1.23 12.60 4.44
CA TRP A 168 2.27 13.44 3.89
C TRP A 168 3.61 13.13 4.54
N ARG A 169 4.65 13.11 3.71
CA ARG A 169 6.05 13.06 4.10
C ARG A 169 6.73 14.35 3.69
N ARG A 170 7.53 14.92 4.57
CA ARG A 170 8.56 15.92 4.24
C ARG A 170 9.93 15.31 4.44
N CYS A 171 10.78 15.34 3.42
CA CYS A 171 12.23 15.14 3.59
C CYS A 171 12.91 16.49 3.73
N ARG A 172 13.78 16.65 4.73
CA ARG A 172 14.65 17.81 4.92
C ARG A 172 16.11 17.38 4.87
N VAL A 173 16.82 17.77 3.81
CA VAL A 173 18.26 17.56 3.68
C VAL A 173 18.99 18.75 4.29
N PRO A 174 19.89 18.54 5.28
CA PRO A 174 20.67 19.62 5.89
C PRO A 174 21.55 20.36 4.88
N ALA A 175 21.78 21.65 5.13
CA ALA A 175 22.75 22.43 4.36
C ALA A 175 24.17 21.88 4.51
N GLY A 176 24.97 21.98 3.45
CA GLY A 176 26.31 21.39 3.37
C GLY A 176 26.33 19.90 3.03
N THR A 177 25.17 19.30 2.75
CA THR A 177 25.08 17.92 2.26
C THR A 177 25.31 17.90 0.75
N ALA A 178 26.07 16.93 0.24
CA ALA A 178 26.26 16.78 -1.20
C ALA A 178 24.93 16.52 -1.92
N VAL A 179 24.84 16.94 -3.19
CA VAL A 179 23.72 16.54 -4.06
C VAL A 179 23.67 15.02 -4.13
N GLN A 180 22.51 14.44 -3.84
CA GLN A 180 22.34 12.98 -3.81
C GLN A 180 20.91 12.59 -4.14
N ASN A 181 20.77 11.41 -4.73
CA ASN A 181 19.48 10.73 -4.77
C ASN A 181 19.33 9.93 -3.48
N LYS A 182 18.29 10.22 -2.69
CA LYS A 182 18.04 9.49 -1.44
C LYS A 182 17.15 8.29 -1.71
N THR A 183 17.73 7.10 -1.64
CA THR A 183 17.06 5.81 -1.91
C THR A 183 17.11 4.85 -0.71
N ASP A 184 17.84 5.22 0.34
CA ASP A 184 18.18 4.43 1.52
C ASP A 184 17.23 4.66 2.71
N LEU A 185 16.53 5.80 2.73
CA LEU A 185 15.47 6.09 3.69
C LEU A 185 14.21 5.27 3.40
N LYS A 186 13.78 4.48 4.38
CA LYS A 186 12.65 3.55 4.27
C LYS A 186 11.49 4.01 5.15
N LEU A 187 10.28 3.63 4.76
CA LEU A 187 9.09 3.76 5.59
C LEU A 187 8.66 2.36 6.03
N GLN A 188 8.74 2.10 7.33
CA GLN A 188 8.24 0.87 7.93
C GLN A 188 6.78 1.06 8.31
N ILE A 189 5.91 0.17 7.83
CA ILE A 189 4.50 0.13 8.21
C ILE A 189 4.28 -1.06 9.15
N THR A 190 3.62 -0.80 10.27
CA THR A 190 3.24 -1.81 11.25
C THR A 190 1.74 -1.70 11.55
N GLY A 191 1.13 -2.81 11.94
CA GLY A 191 -0.30 -2.89 12.28
C GLY A 191 -0.73 -4.35 12.41
N THR A 192 -2.01 -4.56 12.69
CA THR A 192 -2.59 -5.91 12.70
C THR A 192 -3.40 -6.11 11.42
N GLU A 193 -3.06 -7.15 10.67
CA GLU A 193 -3.83 -7.62 9.51
C GLU A 193 -4.95 -8.54 10.01
N ASN A 194 -6.21 -8.15 9.76
CA ASN A 194 -7.40 -8.86 10.23
C ASN A 194 -8.10 -9.49 9.03
N PRO A 195 -8.05 -10.82 8.85
CA PRO A 195 -8.80 -11.49 7.80
C PRO A 195 -10.29 -11.19 7.96
N ILE A 196 -10.93 -10.80 6.87
CA ILE A 196 -12.38 -10.59 6.83
C ILE A 196 -13.02 -11.99 6.76
N LEU A 197 -13.91 -12.29 7.71
CA LEU A 197 -14.66 -13.53 7.81
C LEU A 197 -16.16 -13.22 7.74
#